data_AF-A0A2W0H566-F1
#
_entry.id   AF-A0A2W0H566-F1
#
_cell.length_a   1.000
_cell.length_b   1.000
_cell.length_c   1.000
_cell.angle_alpha   90.00
_cell.angle_beta   90.00
_cell.angle_gamma   90.00
#
_symmetry.space_group_name_H-M   'P 1'
#
loop_
_entity.id
_entity.type
_entity.pdbx_description
1 polymer ?
#
loop_
_entity_poly.entity_id
_entity_poly.type
_entity_poly.pdbx_seq_one_letter_code
_entity_poly.pdbx_strand_id
1 'polypeptide(L)'
;MKRLFAYITGAAAIMLASACSEDASGSEPDFSGNLLNAYQITGMATVFIEDNVSGTDFDPDILRSRHDEVLDDYELEAYRITFDDETTIIFADTGEEITYDTEEERMYTPYFLSLGQEVSVKVREDFEPVISTHLSSRSPYEWSLIPIYTAETIEVGNVSIDTLISMYSFTDYYDHTPVIQVLSFMDDSLYSEDRQHIHEKFYDYFSQDQHVVYSQVGGEENLMFFDHLFDEFPHYLVLEDEELIYETGDLDDIFRFLDDDLGLEKN
;
A
#
# COMPACT_ATOMS: atom_id res chain seq x y z
N MET A 1 -41.14 -53.79 38.15
CA MET A 1 -40.28 -52.62 38.45
C MET A 1 -39.74 -52.13 37.10
N LYS A 2 -40.41 -51.23 36.38
CA LYS A 2 -40.39 -49.75 36.49
C LYS A 2 -38.99 -49.17 36.78
N ARG A 3 -38.29 -48.72 35.73
CA ARG A 3 -37.75 -47.35 35.48
C ARG A 3 -36.68 -47.44 34.37
N LEU A 4 -36.89 -46.84 33.19
CA LEU A 4 -36.68 -45.43 32.79
C LEU A 4 -35.18 -45.07 32.69
N PHE A 5 -34.68 -44.90 31.45
CA PHE A 5 -33.62 -43.96 31.02
C PHE A 5 -33.61 -44.05 29.47
N ALA A 6 -34.47 -43.33 28.75
CA ALA A 6 -34.44 -41.89 28.46
C ALA A 6 -33.26 -41.51 27.55
N TYR A 7 -33.61 -41.42 26.26
CA TYR A 7 -32.99 -40.70 25.16
C TYR A 7 -31.99 -39.59 25.56
N ILE A 8 -30.75 -39.72 25.08
CA ILE A 8 -29.87 -38.58 24.82
C ILE A 8 -29.58 -38.63 23.32
N THR A 9 -30.47 -38.00 22.57
CA THR A 9 -30.28 -37.67 21.15
C THR A 9 -30.89 -36.31 20.99
N GLY A 10 -30.07 -35.26 21.17
CA GLY A 10 -30.56 -33.89 21.12
C GLY A 10 -29.47 -32.93 21.57
N ALA A 11 -29.24 -31.92 20.74
CA ALA A 11 -28.34 -30.77 20.92
C ALA A 11 -26.85 -31.00 20.57
N ALA A 12 -26.56 -31.23 19.29
CA ALA A 12 -25.25 -30.95 18.69
C ALA A 12 -25.38 -30.46 17.23
N ALA A 13 -26.45 -29.71 16.92
CA ALA A 13 -26.72 -29.21 15.56
C ALA A 13 -27.34 -27.79 15.52
N ILE A 14 -27.11 -26.97 16.55
CA ILE A 14 -27.59 -25.57 16.62
C ILE A 14 -26.48 -24.66 17.17
N MET A 15 -25.23 -24.85 16.74
CA MET A 15 -24.12 -23.91 17.02
C MET A 15 -23.20 -23.72 15.80
N LEU A 16 -23.76 -23.72 14.59
CA LEU A 16 -23.05 -23.33 13.37
C LEU A 16 -23.82 -22.24 12.59
N ALA A 17 -24.73 -21.52 13.24
CA ALA A 17 -25.58 -20.51 12.60
C ALA A 17 -25.47 -19.13 13.28
N SER A 18 -24.32 -18.83 13.90
CA SER A 18 -24.10 -17.55 14.58
C SER A 18 -22.65 -17.06 14.41
N ALA A 19 -22.22 -16.97 13.15
CA ALA A 19 -21.04 -16.21 12.72
C ALA A 19 -21.05 -16.04 11.18
N CYS A 20 -22.20 -15.65 10.61
CA CYS A 20 -22.16 -14.79 9.44
C CYS A 20 -22.47 -13.42 10.02
N SER A 21 -21.43 -12.64 10.32
CA SER A 21 -21.59 -11.20 10.29
C SER A 21 -22.13 -10.88 8.91
N GLU A 22 -23.29 -10.22 8.86
CA GLU A 22 -23.64 -9.45 7.68
C GLU A 22 -22.56 -8.36 7.62
N ASP A 23 -21.52 -8.62 6.85
CA ASP A 23 -20.47 -7.66 6.54
C ASP A 23 -21.14 -6.45 5.87
N ALA A 24 -20.76 -5.27 6.32
CA ALA A 24 -21.53 -4.05 6.19
C ALA A 24 -21.49 -3.40 4.79
N SER A 25 -20.97 -4.08 3.76
CA SER A 25 -21.04 -3.71 2.34
C SER A 25 -21.70 -4.86 1.56
N GLY A 26 -23.02 -4.77 1.35
CA GLY A 26 -23.89 -5.89 0.94
C GLY A 26 -23.74 -6.47 -0.48
N SER A 27 -22.57 -6.40 -1.13
CA SER A 27 -22.33 -7.04 -2.44
C SER A 27 -20.93 -7.62 -2.54
N GLU A 28 -20.82 -8.87 -2.98
CA GLU A 28 -19.55 -9.52 -3.32
C GLU A 28 -18.75 -8.66 -4.32
N PRO A 29 -17.44 -8.45 -4.09
CA PRO A 29 -16.60 -7.65 -4.99
C PRO A 29 -16.56 -8.31 -6.37
N ASP A 30 -16.39 -7.48 -7.39
CA ASP A 30 -16.23 -7.97 -8.77
C ASP A 30 -14.84 -8.56 -8.98
N PHE A 31 -13.82 -7.96 -8.37
CA PHE A 31 -12.45 -8.48 -8.35
C PHE A 31 -11.68 -8.01 -7.12
N SER A 32 -10.60 -8.73 -6.80
CA SER A 32 -9.66 -8.40 -5.73
C SER A 32 -8.23 -8.60 -6.19
N GLY A 33 -7.32 -7.75 -5.73
CA GLY A 33 -5.91 -7.80 -6.12
C GLY A 33 -5.06 -6.76 -5.39
N ASN A 34 -3.88 -6.46 -5.92
CA ASN A 34 -2.95 -5.51 -5.31
C ASN A 34 -2.93 -4.18 -6.07
N LEU A 35 -2.97 -3.06 -5.34
CA LEU A 35 -2.78 -1.75 -5.94
C LEU A 35 -1.35 -1.58 -6.43
N LEU A 36 -1.17 -1.09 -7.65
CA LEU A 36 0.16 -0.82 -8.18
C LEU A 36 0.68 0.56 -7.81
N ASN A 37 1.92 0.58 -7.31
CA ASN A 37 2.70 1.80 -7.08
C ASN A 37 3.24 2.41 -8.39
N ALA A 38 2.35 2.74 -9.33
CA ALA A 38 2.71 3.39 -10.60
C ALA A 38 2.29 4.86 -10.60
N TYR A 39 2.85 5.66 -11.51
CA TYR A 39 2.34 7.02 -11.75
C TYR A 39 0.89 6.94 -12.25
N GLN A 40 -0.04 7.13 -11.33
CA GLN A 40 -1.47 7.19 -11.63
C GLN A 40 -1.90 8.63 -11.93
N ILE A 41 -2.85 8.77 -12.84
CA ILE A 41 -3.56 10.05 -13.03
C ILE A 41 -4.51 10.22 -11.84
N THR A 42 -4.67 11.44 -11.33
CA THR A 42 -5.67 11.74 -10.29
C THR A 42 -7.04 11.13 -10.60
N GLY A 43 -7.63 10.44 -9.62
CA GLY A 43 -8.92 9.77 -9.78
C GLY A 43 -8.83 8.41 -10.47
N MET A 44 -7.63 7.84 -10.61
CA MET A 44 -7.40 6.52 -11.20
C MET A 44 -6.41 5.72 -10.36
N ALA A 45 -6.60 4.40 -10.32
CA ALA A 45 -5.62 3.45 -9.82
C ALA A 45 -5.57 2.21 -10.72
N THR A 46 -4.51 1.41 -10.60
CA THR A 46 -4.42 0.11 -11.27
C THR A 46 -4.40 -0.99 -10.22
N VAL A 47 -5.28 -1.98 -10.39
CA VAL A 47 -5.33 -3.19 -9.57
C VAL A 47 -4.76 -4.34 -10.40
N PHE A 48 -3.69 -4.94 -9.90
CA PHE A 48 -3.10 -6.17 -10.42
C PHE A 48 -3.77 -7.39 -9.79
N ILE A 49 -4.22 -8.35 -10.60
CA ILE A 49 -4.86 -9.58 -10.13
C ILE A 49 -3.87 -10.74 -10.20
N GLU A 50 -3.42 -11.07 -11.41
CA GLU A 50 -2.43 -12.11 -11.64
C GLU A 50 -1.70 -11.94 -12.98
N ASP A 51 -0.50 -12.50 -13.09
CA ASP A 51 0.18 -12.72 -14.37
C ASP A 51 0.72 -14.16 -14.49
N ASN A 52 1.14 -14.54 -15.70
CA ASN A 52 1.67 -15.88 -15.95
C ASN A 52 3.13 -16.08 -15.52
N VAL A 53 3.76 -15.11 -14.86
CA VAL A 53 5.18 -15.14 -14.49
C VAL A 53 5.37 -15.20 -12.97
N SER A 54 4.79 -14.25 -12.26
CA SER A 54 4.78 -14.11 -10.81
C SER A 54 3.46 -14.55 -10.16
N GLY A 55 2.42 -14.88 -10.93
CA GLY A 55 1.13 -15.28 -10.37
C GLY A 55 0.43 -14.09 -9.74
N THR A 56 -0.07 -14.24 -8.51
CA THR A 56 -0.76 -13.17 -7.77
C THR A 56 0.20 -12.20 -7.06
N ASP A 57 1.49 -12.54 -7.00
CA ASP A 57 2.51 -11.74 -6.35
C ASP A 57 3.05 -10.71 -7.35
N PHE A 58 2.76 -9.43 -7.16
CA PHE A 58 3.35 -8.39 -8.00
C PHE A 58 4.77 -8.08 -7.54
N ASP A 59 5.74 -8.16 -8.44
CA ASP A 59 7.12 -7.80 -8.16
C ASP A 59 7.32 -6.27 -8.37
N PRO A 60 7.54 -5.50 -7.30
CA PRO A 60 7.71 -4.05 -7.38
C PRO A 60 8.95 -3.64 -8.16
N ASP A 61 9.96 -4.50 -8.33
CA ASP A 61 11.16 -4.18 -9.09
C ASP A 61 10.87 -4.07 -10.60
N ILE A 62 9.76 -4.66 -11.07
CA ILE A 62 9.26 -4.45 -12.43
C ILE A 62 8.92 -2.98 -12.67
N LEU A 63 8.39 -2.26 -11.67
CA LEU A 63 8.13 -0.82 -11.79
C LEU A 63 9.42 0.00 -11.92
N ARG A 64 10.50 -0.48 -11.28
CA ARG A 64 11.78 0.24 -11.12
C ARG A 64 12.70 0.03 -12.31
N SER A 65 12.73 -1.19 -12.84
CA SER A 65 13.76 -1.63 -13.77
C SER A 65 13.79 -0.86 -15.10
N ARG A 66 12.69 -0.19 -15.52
CA ARG A 66 12.52 0.37 -16.89
C ARG A 66 12.90 -0.63 -18.00
N HIS A 67 13.06 -1.89 -17.66
CA HIS A 67 13.51 -2.93 -18.55
C HIS A 67 12.25 -3.50 -19.15
N ASP A 68 12.06 -3.19 -20.43
CA ASP A 68 11.11 -3.90 -21.27
C ASP A 68 11.63 -5.33 -21.43
N GLU A 69 11.39 -6.14 -20.40
CA GLU A 69 11.43 -7.58 -20.57
C GLU A 69 10.32 -7.91 -21.57
N VAL A 70 10.72 -7.98 -22.84
CA VAL A 70 9.85 -8.47 -23.90
C VAL A 70 9.68 -9.95 -23.65
N LEU A 71 8.56 -10.28 -23.02
CA LEU A 71 8.14 -11.64 -22.77
C LEU A 71 7.23 -12.08 -23.92
N ASP A 72 7.70 -13.07 -24.68
CA ASP A 72 6.84 -13.78 -25.61
C ASP A 72 5.71 -14.43 -24.79
N ASP A 73 4.46 -14.18 -25.20
CA ASP A 73 3.26 -14.74 -24.57
C ASP A 73 3.00 -14.28 -23.12
N TYR A 74 3.33 -13.02 -22.77
CA TYR A 74 2.90 -12.45 -21.48
C TYR A 74 1.37 -12.32 -21.39
N GLU A 75 0.82 -12.85 -20.30
CA GLU A 75 -0.61 -12.80 -19.97
C GLU A 75 -0.78 -12.13 -18.61
N LEU A 76 -1.72 -11.19 -18.53
CA LEU A 76 -1.96 -10.36 -17.36
C LEU A 76 -3.45 -10.15 -17.16
N GLU A 77 -3.94 -10.36 -15.94
CA GLU A 77 -5.21 -9.83 -15.49
C GLU A 77 -4.95 -8.62 -14.58
N ALA A 78 -5.36 -7.44 -15.07
CA ALA A 78 -5.27 -6.18 -14.34
C ALA A 78 -6.34 -5.21 -14.84
N TYR A 79 -6.77 -4.31 -13.95
CA TYR A 79 -7.83 -3.35 -14.25
C TYR A 79 -7.42 -1.95 -13.81
N ARG A 80 -7.73 -0.96 -14.64
CA ARG A 80 -7.73 0.43 -14.20
C ARG A 80 -9.08 0.75 -13.60
N ILE A 81 -9.08 1.32 -12.41
CA ILE A 81 -10.28 1.78 -11.74
C ILE A 81 -10.26 3.31 -11.73
N THR A 82 -11.35 3.92 -12.16
CA THR A 82 -11.60 5.35 -11.92
C THR A 82 -12.54 5.50 -10.74
N PHE A 83 -12.31 6.51 -9.93
CA PHE A 83 -13.14 6.81 -8.76
C PHE A 83 -13.46 8.30 -8.70
N ASP A 84 -14.64 8.62 -8.20
CA ASP A 84 -15.20 9.97 -8.13
C ASP A 84 -15.89 10.21 -6.77
N ASP A 85 -16.66 11.30 -6.67
CA ASP A 85 -17.40 11.69 -5.47
C ASP A 85 -18.55 10.75 -5.11
N GLU A 86 -18.94 9.86 -6.02
CA GLU A 86 -19.93 8.82 -5.77
C GLU A 86 -19.26 7.48 -5.39
N THR A 87 -17.93 7.37 -5.42
CA THR A 87 -17.22 6.15 -5.01
C THR A 87 -17.09 6.10 -3.50
N THR A 88 -17.53 5.00 -2.89
CA THR A 88 -17.29 4.74 -1.46
C THR A 88 -15.94 4.04 -1.28
N ILE A 89 -15.07 4.56 -0.42
CA ILE A 89 -13.80 3.91 -0.08
C ILE A 89 -13.88 3.54 1.40
N ILE A 90 -13.62 2.27 1.73
CA ILE A 90 -13.68 1.78 3.12
C ILE A 90 -12.43 0.98 3.48
N PHE A 91 -12.06 1.00 4.76
CA PHE A 91 -11.09 0.06 5.30
C PHE A 91 -11.73 -1.31 5.45
N ALA A 92 -11.11 -2.35 4.88
CA ALA A 92 -11.67 -3.70 4.83
C ALA A 92 -11.82 -4.36 6.21
N ASP A 93 -10.97 -3.99 7.17
CA ASP A 93 -10.94 -4.56 8.51
C ASP A 93 -11.94 -3.92 9.50
N THR A 94 -12.10 -2.60 9.42
CA THR A 94 -12.97 -1.82 10.31
C THR A 94 -14.33 -1.49 9.70
N GLY A 95 -14.43 -1.47 8.36
CA GLY A 95 -15.58 -0.96 7.63
C GLY A 95 -15.73 0.57 7.74
N GLU A 96 -14.73 1.28 8.25
CA GLU A 96 -14.74 2.73 8.34
C GLU A 96 -14.60 3.36 6.95
N GLU A 97 -15.46 4.34 6.66
CA GLU A 97 -15.46 5.06 5.40
C GLU A 97 -14.38 6.14 5.38
N ILE A 98 -13.54 6.10 4.35
CA ILE A 98 -12.56 7.12 4.05
C ILE A 98 -13.31 8.27 3.37
N THR A 99 -13.50 9.37 4.12
CA THR A 99 -14.16 10.57 3.58
C THR A 99 -13.28 11.17 2.48
N TYR A 100 -13.85 11.38 1.30
CA TYR A 100 -13.19 11.99 0.16
C TYR A 100 -13.70 13.42 -0.08
N ASP A 101 -13.00 14.44 0.45
CA ASP A 101 -13.31 15.85 0.19
C ASP A 101 -12.59 16.38 -1.07
N THR A 102 -13.35 16.43 -2.15
CA THR A 102 -12.92 16.53 -3.55
C THR A 102 -12.16 17.81 -3.97
N GLU A 103 -12.04 18.86 -3.14
CA GLU A 103 -11.29 20.07 -3.53
C GLU A 103 -9.82 20.06 -3.06
N GLU A 104 -9.52 19.58 -1.85
CA GLU A 104 -8.15 19.50 -1.33
C GLU A 104 -7.57 18.08 -1.50
N GLU A 105 -8.37 17.03 -1.32
CA GLU A 105 -7.89 15.64 -1.32
C GLU A 105 -7.68 15.04 -2.71
N ARG A 106 -8.16 15.70 -3.78
CA ARG A 106 -7.82 15.36 -5.17
C ARG A 106 -6.32 15.44 -5.46
N MET A 107 -5.56 16.22 -4.68
CA MET A 107 -4.10 16.21 -4.78
C MET A 107 -3.47 14.98 -4.10
N TYR A 108 -4.16 14.35 -3.15
CA TYR A 108 -3.61 13.35 -2.22
C TYR A 108 -4.08 11.92 -2.53
N THR A 109 -5.20 11.79 -3.26
CA THR A 109 -5.83 10.51 -3.64
C THR A 109 -4.94 9.50 -4.35
N PRO A 110 -3.99 9.90 -5.22
CA PRO A 110 -3.16 8.92 -5.91
C PRO A 110 -2.23 8.16 -4.97
N TYR A 111 -1.83 8.76 -3.83
CA TYR A 111 -0.73 8.25 -3.03
C TYR A 111 -1.12 7.10 -2.11
N PHE A 112 -2.32 7.14 -1.51
CA PHE A 112 -2.79 6.04 -0.67
C PHE A 112 -3.26 4.85 -1.52
N LEU A 113 -3.86 5.08 -2.69
CA LEU A 113 -4.19 4.00 -3.64
C LEU A 113 -3.00 3.52 -4.47
N SER A 114 -1.77 3.80 -4.04
CA SER A 114 -0.55 3.32 -4.67
C SER A 114 0.38 2.62 -3.69
N LEU A 115 -0.08 2.28 -2.48
CA LEU A 115 0.76 1.70 -1.42
C LEU A 115 1.02 0.18 -1.53
N GLY A 116 0.70 -0.45 -2.67
CA GLY A 116 0.92 -1.90 -2.80
C GLY A 116 -0.07 -2.78 -2.04
N GLN A 117 -1.04 -2.18 -1.34
CA GLN A 117 -1.99 -2.89 -0.49
C GLN A 117 -3.05 -3.66 -1.29
N GLU A 118 -3.56 -4.72 -0.67
CA GLU A 118 -4.68 -5.49 -1.20
C GLU A 118 -5.95 -4.62 -1.27
N VAL A 119 -6.72 -4.79 -2.33
CA VAL A 119 -8.01 -4.13 -2.52
C VAL A 119 -9.04 -5.11 -3.06
N SER A 120 -10.28 -4.89 -2.67
CA SER A 120 -11.46 -5.49 -3.30
C SER A 120 -12.31 -4.39 -3.90
N VAL A 121 -12.72 -4.58 -5.16
CA VAL A 121 -13.40 -3.54 -5.92
C VAL A 121 -14.76 -4.04 -6.40
N LYS A 122 -15.77 -3.22 -6.16
CA LYS A 122 -17.08 -3.29 -6.81
C LYS A 122 -17.15 -2.21 -7.88
N VAL A 123 -17.55 -2.57 -9.10
CA VAL A 123 -17.69 -1.64 -10.22
C VAL A 123 -19.16 -1.35 -10.52
N ARG A 124 -19.43 -0.17 -11.10
CA ARG A 124 -20.78 0.26 -11.45
C ARG A 124 -21.31 -0.42 -12.72
N GLU A 125 -20.38 -0.81 -13.60
CA GLU A 125 -20.69 -1.50 -14.86
C GLU A 125 -20.84 -3.02 -14.66
N ASP A 126 -21.36 -3.72 -15.68
CA ASP A 126 -21.26 -5.18 -15.70
C ASP A 126 -19.78 -5.60 -15.80
N PHE A 127 -19.30 -6.35 -14.82
CA PHE A 127 -17.94 -6.86 -14.81
C PHE A 127 -17.80 -8.17 -15.62
N GLU A 128 -16.76 -8.23 -16.44
CA GLU A 128 -16.33 -9.46 -17.12
C GLU A 128 -14.80 -9.57 -16.98
N PRO A 129 -14.27 -10.70 -16.47
CA PRO A 129 -12.83 -10.90 -16.37
C PRO A 129 -12.15 -10.89 -17.74
N VAL A 130 -11.04 -10.15 -17.86
CA VAL A 130 -10.27 -10.05 -19.12
C VAL A 130 -8.79 -10.29 -18.87
N ILE A 131 -8.29 -11.39 -19.44
CA ILE A 131 -6.86 -11.64 -19.55
C ILE A 131 -6.31 -10.87 -20.75
N SER A 132 -5.46 -9.89 -20.47
CA SER A 132 -4.72 -9.14 -21.48
C SER A 132 -3.56 -9.98 -21.99
N THR A 133 -3.51 -10.17 -23.31
CA THR A 133 -2.47 -10.94 -24.01
C THR A 133 -1.72 -10.05 -24.99
N HIS A 134 -0.56 -10.49 -25.46
CA HIS A 134 0.26 -9.77 -26.46
C HIS A 134 0.76 -8.40 -25.95
N LEU A 135 0.93 -8.27 -24.64
CA LEU A 135 1.61 -7.13 -24.03
C LEU A 135 3.11 -7.23 -24.35
N SER A 136 3.71 -6.12 -24.78
CA SER A 136 5.14 -6.04 -25.12
C SER A 136 6.07 -6.04 -23.92
N SER A 137 5.52 -5.78 -22.73
CA SER A 137 6.29 -5.57 -21.51
C SER A 137 5.44 -5.90 -20.28
N ARG A 138 6.12 -6.34 -19.23
CA ARG A 138 5.55 -6.44 -17.87
C ARG A 138 5.40 -5.07 -17.20
N SER A 139 6.02 -4.04 -17.77
CA SER A 139 5.98 -2.68 -17.25
C SER A 139 4.54 -2.13 -17.22
N PRO A 140 4.01 -1.73 -16.04
CA PRO A 140 2.68 -1.14 -15.93
C PRO A 140 2.50 0.15 -16.73
N TYR A 141 3.61 0.82 -17.07
CA TYR A 141 3.60 2.00 -17.94
C TYR A 141 3.17 1.68 -19.38
N GLU A 142 3.31 0.42 -19.84
CA GLU A 142 2.90 -0.02 -21.18
C GLU A 142 1.47 -0.58 -21.21
N TRP A 143 0.83 -0.77 -20.06
CA TRP A 143 -0.52 -1.35 -19.93
C TRP A 143 -1.65 -0.39 -20.34
N SER A 144 -1.43 0.41 -21.39
CA SER A 144 -2.39 1.40 -21.90
C SER A 144 -3.71 0.79 -22.41
N LEU A 145 -3.75 -0.53 -22.62
CA LEU A 145 -4.88 -1.25 -23.21
C LEU A 145 -5.63 -2.16 -22.22
N ILE A 146 -5.26 -2.17 -20.94
CA ILE A 146 -6.04 -2.94 -19.94
C ILE A 146 -7.42 -2.28 -19.73
N PRO A 147 -8.47 -3.05 -19.39
CA PRO A 147 -9.80 -2.50 -19.20
C PRO A 147 -9.86 -1.42 -18.12
N ILE A 148 -10.81 -0.50 -18.28
CA ILE A 148 -11.06 0.59 -17.33
C ILE A 148 -12.51 0.47 -16.85
N TYR A 149 -12.70 0.52 -15.53
CA TYR A 149 -14.01 0.46 -14.87
C TYR A 149 -14.18 1.62 -13.90
N THR A 150 -15.44 1.94 -13.57
CA THR A 150 -15.77 2.94 -12.56
C THR A 150 -16.09 2.27 -11.24
N ALA A 151 -15.35 2.60 -10.19
CA ALA A 151 -15.55 2.00 -8.87
C ALA A 151 -16.84 2.52 -8.21
N GLU A 152 -17.68 1.59 -7.79
CA GLU A 152 -18.78 1.84 -6.85
C GLU A 152 -18.24 1.82 -5.42
N THR A 153 -17.50 0.78 -5.07
CA THR A 153 -16.88 0.62 -3.75
C THR A 153 -15.45 0.10 -3.90
N ILE A 154 -14.55 0.67 -3.12
CA ILE A 154 -13.17 0.19 -2.98
C ILE A 154 -12.97 -0.16 -1.51
N GLU A 155 -12.77 -1.44 -1.22
CA GLU A 155 -12.36 -1.91 0.09
C GLU A 155 -10.85 -2.03 0.11
N VAL A 156 -10.21 -1.27 0.99
CA VAL A 156 -8.76 -1.16 1.08
C VAL A 156 -8.28 -1.98 2.28
N GLY A 157 -7.42 -2.95 2.02
CA GLY A 157 -6.75 -3.71 3.06
C GLY A 157 -5.67 -2.89 3.75
N ASN A 158 -5.25 -3.33 4.93
CA ASN A 158 -4.19 -2.69 5.68
C ASN A 158 -2.83 -2.85 4.97
N VAL A 159 -2.09 -1.75 4.83
CA VAL A 159 -0.71 -1.80 4.35
C VAL A 159 0.16 -2.53 5.38
N SER A 160 0.91 -3.55 4.95
CA SER A 160 1.86 -4.23 5.84
C SER A 160 3.16 -3.45 5.95
N ILE A 161 3.88 -3.60 7.07
CA ILE A 161 5.21 -3.01 7.23
C ILE A 161 6.18 -3.49 6.14
N ASP A 162 6.10 -4.77 5.75
CA ASP A 162 6.94 -5.35 4.70
C ASP A 162 6.63 -4.73 3.33
N THR A 163 5.36 -4.50 3.02
CA THR A 163 4.93 -3.78 1.81
C THR A 163 5.49 -2.37 1.79
N LEU A 164 5.42 -1.67 2.93
CA LEU A 164 5.96 -0.31 3.07
C LEU A 164 7.48 -0.29 2.89
N ILE A 165 8.21 -1.17 3.57
CA ILE A 165 9.67 -1.29 3.43
C ILE A 165 10.03 -1.59 1.97
N SER A 166 9.36 -2.56 1.36
CA SER A 166 9.59 -2.93 -0.04
C SER A 166 9.42 -1.74 -0.97
N MET A 167 8.38 -0.93 -0.78
CA MET A 167 8.13 0.27 -1.61
C MET A 167 9.22 1.33 -1.50
N TYR A 168 9.71 1.60 -0.29
CA TYR A 168 10.61 2.72 -0.01
C TYR A 168 12.09 2.34 -0.02
N SER A 169 12.42 1.08 -0.24
CA SER A 169 13.80 0.65 -0.40
C SER A 169 14.34 1.03 -1.78
N PHE A 170 15.39 1.84 -1.82
CA PHE A 170 16.06 2.29 -3.05
C PHE A 170 17.35 1.50 -3.26
N THR A 171 17.26 0.22 -3.59
CA THR A 171 18.43 -0.64 -3.73
C THR A 171 19.22 -0.39 -5.03
N ASP A 172 18.57 0.10 -6.10
CA ASP A 172 19.20 0.13 -7.44
C ASP A 172 19.61 1.51 -7.99
N TYR A 173 19.27 2.62 -7.33
CA TYR A 173 19.45 3.95 -7.95
C TYR A 173 20.87 4.52 -7.82
N TYR A 174 21.66 4.04 -6.86
CA TYR A 174 23.01 4.55 -6.58
C TYR A 174 24.03 3.42 -6.75
N ASP A 175 24.85 3.50 -7.82
CA ASP A 175 25.93 2.54 -8.15
C ASP A 175 26.86 2.28 -6.95
N HIS A 176 26.53 1.29 -6.11
CA HIS A 176 27.31 0.77 -4.98
C HIS A 176 27.50 1.67 -3.76
N THR A 177 26.73 2.75 -3.61
CA THR A 177 26.75 3.56 -2.38
C THR A 177 25.60 3.13 -1.46
N PRO A 178 25.87 2.74 -0.19
CA PRO A 178 24.82 2.46 0.77
C PRO A 178 23.86 3.66 0.91
N VAL A 179 22.56 3.38 0.85
CA VAL A 179 21.50 4.37 1.02
C VAL A 179 20.74 4.06 2.29
N ILE A 180 20.76 4.99 3.23
CA ILE A 180 19.92 4.95 4.42
C ILE A 180 18.63 5.72 4.14
N GLN A 181 17.50 5.04 4.24
CA GLN A 181 16.19 5.65 4.09
C GLN A 181 15.60 5.96 5.46
N VAL A 182 15.22 7.21 5.69
CA VAL A 182 14.46 7.61 6.86
C VAL A 182 13.03 7.91 6.44
N LEU A 183 12.10 7.09 6.90
CA LEU A 183 10.67 7.29 6.69
C LEU A 183 10.07 7.93 7.93
N SER A 184 9.16 8.87 7.74
CA SER A 184 8.47 9.54 8.84
C SER A 184 6.96 9.53 8.65
N PHE A 185 6.27 9.42 9.78
CA PHE A 185 4.83 9.49 9.92
C PHE A 185 4.56 10.52 11.02
N MET A 186 3.94 11.64 10.67
CA MET A 186 3.81 12.78 11.57
C MET A 186 2.37 13.27 11.63
N ASP A 187 1.95 13.77 12.78
CA ASP A 187 0.64 14.45 12.94
C ASP A 187 0.58 15.80 12.22
N ASP A 188 1.70 16.25 11.65
CA ASP A 188 1.77 17.45 10.83
C ASP A 188 1.45 17.15 9.36
N SER A 189 0.89 18.15 8.68
CA SER A 189 0.64 18.11 7.23
C SER A 189 1.90 17.72 6.45
N LEU A 190 1.73 16.87 5.42
CA LEU A 190 2.73 16.55 4.41
C LEU A 190 3.26 17.81 3.67
N TYR A 191 2.60 18.96 3.80
CA TYR A 191 2.94 20.22 3.12
C TYR A 191 3.45 21.30 4.08
N SER A 192 3.65 20.96 5.34
CA SER A 192 4.17 21.89 6.34
C SER A 192 5.57 22.42 5.96
N GLU A 193 5.87 23.67 6.36
CA GLU A 193 7.23 24.21 6.25
C GLU A 193 8.21 23.41 7.13
N ASP A 194 7.72 22.81 8.22
CA ASP A 194 8.49 21.96 9.11
C ASP A 194 9.05 20.71 8.40
N ARG A 195 8.27 20.10 7.49
CA ARG A 195 8.77 19.02 6.62
C ARG A 195 10.02 19.45 5.85
N GLN A 196 9.99 20.66 5.26
CA GLN A 196 11.14 21.15 4.50
C GLN A 196 12.35 21.36 5.43
N HIS A 197 12.14 21.91 6.61
CA HIS A 197 13.22 22.10 7.59
C HIS A 197 13.81 20.78 8.10
N ILE A 198 13.00 19.75 8.30
CA ILE A 198 13.51 18.40 8.66
C ILE A 198 14.32 17.83 7.49
N HIS A 199 13.76 17.86 6.28
CA HIS A 199 14.44 17.37 5.09
C HIS A 199 15.79 18.08 4.86
N GLU A 200 15.85 19.40 5.11
CA GLU A 200 17.09 20.18 5.04
C GLU A 200 18.18 19.69 6.00
N LYS A 201 17.82 19.22 7.20
CA LYS A 201 18.80 18.65 8.15
C LYS A 201 19.42 17.34 7.65
N PHE A 202 18.67 16.55 6.87
CA PHE A 202 19.20 15.30 6.31
C PHE A 202 20.18 15.53 5.15
N TYR A 203 20.14 16.68 4.48
CA TYR A 203 21.13 17.02 3.45
C TYR A 203 22.55 17.08 3.98
N ASP A 204 22.75 17.36 5.27
CA ASP A 204 24.08 17.34 5.89
C ASP A 204 24.73 15.96 5.77
N TYR A 205 23.94 14.87 5.71
CA TYR A 205 24.44 13.51 5.56
C TYR A 205 24.62 13.07 4.10
N PHE A 206 24.40 13.94 3.12
CA PHE A 206 24.56 13.62 1.69
C PHE A 206 25.99 13.88 1.21
N SER A 207 26.81 12.84 1.06
CA SER A 207 28.18 12.93 0.53
C SER A 207 28.36 12.06 -0.73
N GLN A 208 29.60 11.94 -1.22
CA GLN A 208 29.91 11.03 -2.33
C GLN A 208 29.81 9.55 -1.92
N ASP A 209 30.06 9.23 -0.64
CA ASP A 209 30.21 7.86 -0.15
C ASP A 209 29.09 7.43 0.81
N GLN A 210 28.12 8.33 1.09
CA GLN A 210 26.94 8.05 1.91
C GLN A 210 25.75 8.88 1.43
N HIS A 211 24.57 8.27 1.44
CA HIS A 211 23.32 8.95 1.15
C HIS A 211 22.30 8.63 2.23
N VAL A 212 21.80 9.67 2.89
CA VAL A 212 20.61 9.56 3.73
C VAL A 212 19.48 10.28 3.01
N VAL A 213 18.39 9.59 2.74
CA VAL A 213 17.19 10.19 2.14
C VAL A 213 16.07 10.19 3.17
N TYR A 214 15.51 11.37 3.39
CA TYR A 214 14.33 11.55 4.22
C TYR A 214 13.07 11.63 3.37
N SER A 215 12.11 10.77 3.68
CA SER A 215 10.76 10.78 3.10
C SER A 215 9.72 10.89 4.20
N GLN A 216 8.84 11.90 4.11
CA GLN A 216 7.61 11.91 4.89
C GLN A 216 6.55 11.11 4.15
N VAL A 217 6.19 9.97 4.73
CA VAL A 217 5.27 8.99 4.18
C VAL A 217 3.86 9.22 4.71
N GLY A 218 3.74 9.50 6.01
CA GLY A 218 2.48 9.84 6.67
C GLY A 218 2.44 11.30 7.15
N GLY A 219 1.31 11.95 6.94
CA GLY A 219 0.93 13.26 7.49
C GLY A 219 -0.55 13.27 7.88
N GLU A 220 -1.03 14.38 8.46
CA GLU A 220 -2.45 14.57 8.83
C GLU A 220 -3.43 14.08 7.75
N GLU A 221 -3.07 14.23 6.47
CA GLU A 221 -3.89 13.88 5.32
C GLU A 221 -4.06 12.37 5.08
N ASN A 222 -3.15 11.53 5.57
CA ASN A 222 -3.15 10.09 5.29
C ASN A 222 -2.69 9.22 6.47
N LEU A 223 -2.58 9.77 7.67
CA LEU A 223 -2.15 9.03 8.86
C LEU A 223 -3.07 7.86 9.22
N MET A 224 -4.38 8.00 8.99
CA MET A 224 -5.36 6.94 9.25
C MET A 224 -5.04 5.60 8.56
N PHE A 225 -4.29 5.62 7.44
CA PHE A 225 -3.84 4.40 6.75
C PHE A 225 -2.69 3.68 7.45
N PHE A 226 -2.12 4.28 8.50
CA PHE A 226 -0.97 3.77 9.24
C PHE A 226 -1.26 3.58 10.73
N ASP A 227 -2.46 3.93 11.21
CA ASP A 227 -2.87 3.79 12.62
C ASP A 227 -2.81 2.33 13.12
N HIS A 228 -2.92 1.35 12.23
CA HIS A 228 -2.76 -0.06 12.58
C HIS A 228 -1.29 -0.51 12.68
N LEU A 229 -0.34 0.27 12.14
CA LEU A 229 1.09 -0.02 12.19
C LEU A 229 1.77 0.55 13.43
N PHE A 230 1.30 1.69 13.93
CA PHE A 230 1.98 2.45 14.98
C PHE A 230 1.02 2.85 16.09
N ASP A 231 1.44 2.68 17.34
CA ASP A 231 0.62 3.05 18.50
C ASP A 231 0.55 4.57 18.73
N GLU A 232 1.61 5.30 18.33
CA GLU A 232 1.78 6.74 18.56
C GLU A 232 2.55 7.41 17.41
N PHE A 233 2.21 8.68 17.17
CA PHE A 233 2.91 9.57 16.24
C PHE A 233 3.55 10.77 16.98
N PRO A 234 4.65 11.36 16.46
CA PRO A 234 5.34 10.97 15.24
C PRO A 234 6.07 9.62 15.38
N HIS A 235 6.26 8.94 14.26
CA HIS A 235 6.98 7.69 14.17
C HIS A 235 8.00 7.74 13.02
N TYR A 236 9.19 7.18 13.24
CA TYR A 236 10.29 7.18 12.29
C TYR A 236 10.83 5.78 12.11
N LEU A 237 11.08 5.40 10.87
CA LEU A 237 11.73 4.14 10.49
C LEU A 237 13.03 4.46 9.77
N VAL A 238 14.08 3.70 10.06
CA VAL A 238 15.36 3.74 9.34
C VAL A 238 15.57 2.41 8.65
N LEU A 239 15.72 2.48 7.32
CA LEU A 239 15.93 1.31 6.47
C LEU A 239 17.32 1.34 5.84
N GLU A 240 17.94 0.18 5.73
CA GLU A 240 19.17 -0.08 4.98
C GLU A 240 19.00 -1.42 4.24
N ASP A 241 19.27 -1.47 2.94
CA ASP A 241 19.19 -2.70 2.13
C ASP A 241 17.90 -3.53 2.32
N GLU A 242 16.73 -2.89 2.32
CA GLU A 242 15.41 -3.53 2.53
C GLU A 242 15.16 -4.05 3.94
N GLU A 243 16.02 -3.73 4.90
CA GLU A 243 15.86 -4.12 6.30
C GLU A 243 15.55 -2.90 7.18
N LEU A 244 14.58 -3.06 8.10
CA LEU A 244 14.35 -2.12 9.19
C LEU A 244 15.46 -2.27 10.24
N ILE A 245 16.32 -1.26 10.36
CA ILE A 245 17.48 -1.29 11.26
C ILE A 245 17.26 -0.47 12.54
N TYR A 246 16.31 0.48 12.52
CA TYR A 246 16.00 1.31 13.67
C TYR A 246 14.59 1.92 13.57
N GLU A 247 13.92 2.07 14.71
CA GLU A 247 12.62 2.74 14.83
C GLU A 247 12.59 3.61 16.10
N THR A 248 11.92 4.75 16.04
CA THR A 248 11.75 5.66 17.19
C THR A 248 10.60 6.65 16.96
N GLY A 249 10.08 7.23 18.03
CA GLY A 249 9.17 8.38 17.98
C GLY A 249 9.86 9.74 18.12
N ASP A 250 11.19 9.79 18.21
CA ASP A 250 11.96 11.02 18.41
C ASP A 250 12.96 11.27 17.27
N LEU A 251 12.83 12.42 16.61
CA LEU A 251 13.74 12.83 15.54
C LEU A 251 15.19 13.02 16.03
N ASP A 252 15.40 13.45 17.27
CA ASP A 252 16.74 13.61 17.83
C ASP A 252 17.41 12.25 18.11
N ASP A 253 16.63 11.18 18.31
CA ASP A 253 17.15 9.81 18.38
C ASP A 253 17.64 9.35 17.00
N ILE A 254 16.95 9.71 15.91
CA ILE A 254 17.40 9.39 14.53
C ILE A 254 18.78 9.98 14.26
N PHE A 255 19.00 11.28 14.53
CA PHE A 255 20.30 11.89 14.28
C PHE A 255 21.40 11.29 15.15
N ARG A 256 21.09 10.93 16.41
CA ARG A 256 22.04 10.20 17.27
C ARG A 256 22.37 8.83 16.69
N PHE A 257 21.39 8.08 16.21
CA PHE A 257 21.62 6.78 15.57
C PHE A 257 22.51 6.92 14.32
N LEU A 258 22.27 7.91 13.47
CA LEU A 258 23.11 8.17 12.29
C LEU A 258 24.56 8.55 12.67
N ASP A 259 24.74 9.44 13.65
CA ASP A 259 26.04 9.94 14.08
C ASP A 259 26.84 8.89 14.90
N ASP A 260 26.21 8.26 15.90
CA ASP A 260 26.89 7.45 16.92
C ASP A 260 26.93 5.95 16.57
N ASP A 261 25.83 5.40 16.02
CA ASP A 261 25.70 3.97 15.75
C ASP A 261 26.15 3.60 14.33
N LEU A 262 25.74 4.38 13.31
CA LEU A 262 26.17 4.19 11.93
C LEU A 262 27.50 4.90 11.61
N GLY A 263 27.89 5.90 12.42
CA GLY A 263 29.15 6.62 12.25
C GLY A 263 29.19 7.49 10.99
N LEU A 264 28.04 7.98 10.53
CA LEU A 264 27.95 8.86 9.37
C LEU A 264 28.53 10.25 9.67
N GLU A 265 29.21 10.85 8.69
CA GLU A 265 29.80 12.19 8.84
C GLU A 265 28.94 13.25 8.13
N LYS A 266 28.78 14.42 8.75
CA LYS A 266 28.11 15.58 8.13
C LYS A 266 29.07 16.33 7.19
N ASN A 267 28.56 16.84 6.07
CA ASN A 267 29.32 17.58 5.06
C ASN A 267 29.57 19.06 5.40
#